data_AF-A0A840PVW9-F1
#
_entry.id   AF-A0A840PVW9-F1
#
_cell.length_a   1.000
_cell.length_b   1.000
_cell.length_c   1.000
_cell.angle_alpha   90.00
_cell.angle_beta   90.00
_cell.angle_gamma   90.00
#
_symmetry.space_group_name_H-M   'P 1'
#
loop_
_entity.id
_entity.type
_entity.pdbx_description
1 polymer ?
#
loop_
_entity_poly.entity_id
_entity_poly.type
_entity_poly.pdbx_seq_one_letter_code
_entity_poly.pdbx_strand_id
1 'polypeptide(L)'
;MKRNKQIFILSLLVAILNIFDGIATHYGLMNNFIKEINPLMRFFFEANPYLFLGIKFSLSVFIFIVSNLVILKCIKSFQRFYLYALTGISILYSGLFFVHLYWLWMSNYSF
;
A
#
# COMPACT_ATOMS: atom_id res chain seq x y z
N MET A 1 -25.48 -5.75 1.84
CA MET A 1 -24.70 -6.11 0.65
C MET A 1 -23.82 -4.98 0.10
N LYS A 2 -24.35 -3.77 -0.19
CA LYS A 2 -23.56 -2.67 -0.81
C LYS A 2 -22.25 -2.32 -0.07
N ARG A 3 -22.30 -2.25 1.27
CA ARG A 3 -21.13 -1.94 2.11
C ARG A 3 -20.04 -3.01 2.07
N ASN A 4 -20.40 -4.28 2.18
CA ASN A 4 -19.41 -5.37 2.19
C ASN A 4 -18.65 -5.40 0.86
N LYS A 5 -19.36 -5.15 -0.26
CA LYS A 5 -18.76 -4.99 -1.58
C LYS A 5 -17.78 -3.80 -1.62
N GLN A 6 -18.12 -2.67 -1.01
CA GLN A 6 -17.21 -1.52 -0.92
C GLN A 6 -15.95 -1.82 -0.10
N ILE A 7 -16.09 -2.43 1.08
CA ILE A 7 -14.94 -2.82 1.91
C ILE A 7 -14.03 -3.77 1.11
N PHE A 8 -14.60 -4.77 0.45
CA PHE A 8 -13.85 -5.70 -0.38
C PHE A 8 -13.08 -4.99 -1.51
N ILE A 9 -13.77 -4.16 -2.31
CA ILE A 9 -13.15 -3.44 -3.44
C ILE A 9 -12.04 -2.50 -2.96
N LEU A 10 -12.29 -1.71 -1.91
CA LEU A 10 -11.29 -0.78 -1.39
C LEU A 10 -10.10 -1.53 -0.78
N SER A 11 -10.31 -2.67 -0.12
CA SER A 11 -9.22 -3.48 0.43
C SER A 11 -8.34 -4.07 -0.66
N LEU A 12 -8.96 -4.53 -1.77
CA LEU A 12 -8.25 -5.02 -2.94
C LEU A 12 -7.45 -3.90 -3.61
N LEU A 13 -8.07 -2.71 -3.75
CA LEU A 13 -7.41 -1.52 -4.28
C LEU A 13 -6.18 -1.14 -3.45
N VAL A 14 -6.32 -1.01 -2.12
CA VAL A 14 -5.20 -0.68 -1.22
C VAL A 14 -4.10 -1.75 -1.26
N ALA A 15 -4.47 -3.03 -1.30
CA ALA A 15 -3.50 -4.12 -1.40
C ALA A 15 -2.67 -4.03 -2.68
N ILE A 16 -3.31 -3.77 -3.82
CA ILE A 16 -2.64 -3.59 -5.12
C ILE A 16 -1.75 -2.34 -5.09
N LEU A 17 -2.28 -1.21 -4.61
CA LEU A 17 -1.52 0.04 -4.52
C LEU A 17 -0.29 -0.09 -3.61
N ASN A 18 -0.39 -0.82 -2.50
CA ASN A 18 0.73 -1.06 -1.60
C ASN A 18 1.78 -2.03 -2.17
N ILE A 19 1.37 -3.00 -3.02
CA ILE A 19 2.32 -3.83 -3.78
C ILE A 19 3.07 -2.96 -4.79
N PHE A 20 2.34 -2.15 -5.56
CA PHE A 20 2.95 -1.23 -6.52
C PHE A 20 3.91 -0.26 -5.85
N ASP A 21 3.49 0.37 -4.75
CA ASP A 21 4.32 1.26 -3.93
C ASP A 21 5.60 0.56 -3.46
N GLY A 22 5.51 -0.69 -3.02
CA GLY A 22 6.67 -1.50 -2.68
C GLY A 22 7.64 -1.71 -3.85
N ILE A 23 7.11 -2.09 -5.02
CA ILE A 23 7.94 -2.30 -6.23
C ILE A 23 8.60 -1.00 -6.69
N ALA A 24 7.83 0.08 -6.77
CA ALA A 24 8.30 1.38 -7.21
C ALA A 24 9.33 1.98 -6.25
N THR A 25 9.12 1.85 -4.93
CA THR A 25 10.09 2.28 -3.92
C THR A 25 11.37 1.45 -3.99
N HIS A 26 11.26 0.12 -4.09
CA HIS A 26 12.42 -0.76 -4.23
C HIS A 26 13.23 -0.40 -5.47
N TYR A 27 12.58 -0.20 -6.62
CA TYR A 27 13.24 0.26 -7.85
C TYR A 27 13.91 1.63 -7.67
N GLY A 28 13.21 2.58 -7.06
CA GLY A 28 13.74 3.92 -6.82
C GLY A 28 14.96 3.91 -5.89
N LEU A 29 14.95 3.09 -4.83
CA LEU A 29 16.08 2.95 -3.91
C LEU A 29 17.28 2.25 -4.57
N MET A 30 17.05 1.17 -5.32
CA MET A 30 18.12 0.45 -6.03
C MET A 30 18.86 1.32 -7.05
N ASN A 31 18.17 2.29 -7.65
CA ASN A 31 18.75 3.24 -8.61
C ASN A 31 19.13 4.60 -7.99
N ASN A 32 19.03 4.75 -6.66
CA ASN A 32 19.29 6.00 -5.93
C ASN A 32 18.45 7.22 -6.39
N PHE A 33 17.27 6.99 -6.99
CA PHE A 33 16.37 8.05 -7.42
C PHE A 33 15.62 8.70 -6.25
N ILE A 34 15.41 7.96 -5.16
CA ILE A 34 14.70 8.42 -3.97
C ILE A 34 15.46 7.98 -2.72
N LYS A 35 15.07 8.54 -1.56
CA LYS A 35 15.51 8.10 -0.24
C LYS A 35 14.29 7.67 0.57
N GLU A 36 14.43 6.54 1.27
CA GLU A 36 13.38 6.05 2.16
C GLU A 36 13.36 6.90 3.43
N ILE A 37 12.21 7.55 3.67
CA ILE A 37 12.00 8.42 4.84
C ILE A 37 11.57 7.58 6.04
N ASN A 38 10.90 6.45 5.81
CA ASN A 38 10.46 5.58 6.89
C ASN A 38 11.66 4.82 7.49
N PRO A 39 12.08 5.12 8.74
CA PRO A 39 13.28 4.53 9.32
C PRO A 39 13.18 3.00 9.47
N LEU A 40 11.96 2.48 9.70
CA LEU A 40 11.73 1.05 9.81
C LEU A 40 11.86 0.36 8.45
N MET A 41 11.25 0.91 7.40
CA MET A 41 11.38 0.32 6.07
C MET A 41 12.81 0.44 5.54
N ARG A 42 13.50 1.54 5.86
CA ARG A 42 14.91 1.72 5.56
C ARG A 42 15.77 0.64 6.21
N PHE A 43 15.55 0.35 7.49
CA PHE A 43 16.24 -0.74 8.20
C PHE A 43 16.06 -2.08 7.49
N PHE A 44 14.83 -2.42 7.08
CA PHE A 44 14.58 -3.67 6.35
C PHE A 44 15.23 -3.70 4.97
N PHE A 45 15.23 -2.58 4.26
CA PHE A 45 15.87 -2.46 2.95
C PHE A 45 17.40 -2.60 3.05
N GLU A 46 18.02 -1.91 4.02
CA GLU A 46 19.47 -1.99 4.27
C GLU A 46 19.90 -3.40 4.72
N ALA A 47 19.06 -4.12 5.48
CA ALA A 47 19.32 -5.50 5.84
C ALA A 47 19.24 -6.46 4.63
N ASN A 48 18.19 -6.34 3.82
CA ASN A 48 18.04 -7.05 2.54
C ASN A 48 16.93 -6.38 1.70
N PRO A 49 17.22 -5.91 0.47
CA PRO A 49 16.23 -5.26 -0.39
C PRO A 49 14.96 -6.09 -0.64
N TYR A 50 15.07 -7.42 -0.67
CA TYR A 50 13.90 -8.29 -0.85
C TYR A 50 13.04 -8.43 0.42
N LEU A 51 13.59 -8.19 1.62
CA LEU A 51 12.79 -8.14 2.85
C LEU A 51 11.82 -6.96 2.83
N PHE A 52 12.25 -5.81 2.29
CA PHE A 52 11.37 -4.66 2.08
C PHE A 52 10.14 -5.04 1.24
N LEU A 53 10.34 -5.74 0.13
CA LEU A 53 9.26 -6.23 -0.73
C LEU A 53 8.39 -7.27 -0.01
N GLY A 54 9.01 -8.21 0.70
CA GLY A 54 8.29 -9.22 1.47
C GLY A 54 7.36 -8.64 2.53
N ILE A 55 7.80 -7.57 3.22
CA ILE A 55 6.98 -6.86 4.21
C ILE A 55 5.81 -6.14 3.54
N LYS A 56 6.05 -5.42 2.44
CA LYS A 56 5.00 -4.74 1.68
C LYS A 56 3.94 -5.75 1.19
N PHE A 57 4.38 -6.86 0.62
CA PHE A 57 3.48 -7.94 0.19
C PHE A 57 2.68 -8.52 1.37
N SER A 58 3.34 -8.81 2.49
CA SER A 58 2.69 -9.33 3.69
C SER A 58 1.64 -8.37 4.25
N LEU A 59 1.92 -7.06 4.24
CA LEU A 59 0.95 -6.03 4.65
C LEU A 59 -0.27 -5.97 3.70
N SER A 60 -0.05 -6.12 2.40
CA SER A 60 -1.16 -6.18 1.42
C SER A 60 -2.06 -7.38 1.66
N VAL A 61 -1.47 -8.56 1.88
CA VAL A 61 -2.23 -9.77 2.24
C VAL A 61 -2.94 -9.59 3.58
N PHE A 62 -2.27 -9.01 4.58
CA PHE A 62 -2.84 -8.76 5.89
C PHE A 62 -4.07 -7.84 5.84
N ILE A 63 -3.99 -6.71 5.12
CA ILE A 63 -5.14 -5.79 4.95
C ILE A 63 -6.32 -6.52 4.31
N PHE A 64 -6.07 -7.35 3.30
CA PHE A 64 -7.11 -8.10 2.62
C PHE A 64 -7.75 -9.14 3.56
N ILE A 65 -6.97 -9.90 4.33
CA ILE A 65 -7.48 -10.87 5.30
C ILE A 65 -8.31 -10.17 6.39
N VAL A 66 -7.77 -9.09 6.99
CA VAL A 66 -8.48 -8.32 8.01
C VAL A 66 -9.80 -7.77 7.47
N SER A 67 -9.81 -7.24 6.24
CA SER A 67 -11.04 -6.74 5.60
C SER A 67 -12.11 -7.83 5.47
N ASN A 68 -11.71 -9.05 5.08
CA ASN A 68 -12.63 -10.19 5.01
C ASN A 68 -13.15 -10.60 6.39
N LEU A 69 -12.29 -10.60 7.43
CA LEU A 69 -12.72 -10.86 8.80
C LEU A 69 -13.72 -9.81 9.30
N VAL A 70 -13.52 -8.53 8.98
CA VAL A 70 -14.46 -7.45 9.33
C VAL A 70 -15.81 -7.63 8.64
N ILE A 71 -15.82 -8.07 7.38
CA ILE A 71 -17.04 -8.36 6.65
C ILE A 71 -17.83 -9.50 7.30
N LEU A 72 -17.15 -10.57 7.72
CA LEU A 72 -17.77 -11.81 8.20
C LEU A 72 -18.16 -11.76 9.69
N LYS A 73 -17.33 -11.17 10.55
CA LYS A 73 -17.42 -11.36 12.00
C LYS A 73 -17.80 -10.11 12.81
N CYS A 74 -17.71 -8.91 12.23
CA CYS A 74 -17.89 -7.67 13.00
C CYS A 74 -19.30 -7.08 12.91
N ILE A 75 -19.68 -6.36 13.97
CA ILE A 75 -20.95 -5.61 14.03
C ILE A 75 -20.99 -4.44 13.05
N LYS A 76 -22.22 -4.00 12.70
CA LYS A 76 -22.46 -3.00 11.66
C LYS A 76 -21.83 -1.62 11.93
N SER A 77 -21.67 -1.22 13.19
CA SER A 77 -21.03 0.06 13.58
C SER A 77 -19.53 0.03 13.27
N PHE A 78 -18.84 -1.05 13.70
CA PHE A 78 -17.42 -1.25 13.42
C PHE A 78 -17.13 -1.33 11.93
N GLN A 79 -17.96 -2.05 11.16
CA GLN A 79 -17.84 -2.08 9.70
C GLN A 79 -17.93 -0.69 9.04
N ARG A 80 -18.72 0.23 9.61
CA ARG A 80 -18.85 1.60 9.09
C ARG A 80 -17.59 2.41 9.39
N PHE A 81 -17.08 2.33 10.63
CA PHE A 81 -15.82 2.95 11.01
C PHE A 81 -14.67 2.45 10.13
N TYR A 82 -14.55 1.13 9.98
CA TYR A 82 -13.53 0.50 9.14
C TYR A 82 -13.61 0.98 7.67
N LEU A 83 -14.82 1.07 7.11
CA LEU A 83 -15.01 1.59 5.76
C LEU A 83 -14.50 3.04 5.60
N TYR A 84 -14.75 3.92 6.58
CA TYR A 84 -14.26 5.29 6.51
C TYR A 84 -12.74 5.35 6.59
N ALA A 85 -12.14 4.60 7.51
CA ALA A 85 -10.68 4.48 7.59
C ALA A 85 -10.07 3.95 6.29
N LEU A 86 -10.66 2.88 5.74
CA LEU A 86 -10.19 2.27 4.49
C LEU A 86 -10.34 3.21 3.29
N THR A 87 -11.41 4.01 3.24
CA THR A 87 -11.56 5.07 2.23
C THR A 87 -10.44 6.11 2.35
N GLY A 88 -10.14 6.58 3.56
CA GLY A 88 -9.04 7.52 3.80
C GLY A 88 -7.68 6.96 3.36
N ILE A 89 -7.38 5.71 3.74
CA ILE A 89 -6.17 5.01 3.31
C ILE A 89 -6.11 4.87 1.78
N SER A 90 -7.24 4.56 1.14
CA SER A 90 -7.31 4.44 -0.34
C SER A 90 -6.95 5.74 -1.03
N ILE A 91 -7.45 6.87 -0.52
CA ILE A 91 -7.11 8.21 -1.05
C ILE A 91 -5.62 8.48 -0.89
N LEU A 92 -5.04 8.21 0.29
CA LEU A 92 -3.61 8.42 0.54
C LEU A 92 -2.74 7.57 -0.40
N TYR A 93 -3.04 6.27 -0.53
CA TYR A 93 -2.30 5.38 -1.42
C TYR A 93 -2.48 5.74 -2.90
N SER A 94 -3.63 6.28 -3.29
CA SER A 94 -3.82 6.79 -4.65
C SER A 94 -2.97 8.03 -4.90
N GLY A 95 -2.86 8.94 -3.91
CA GLY A 95 -1.94 10.07 -3.97
C GLY A 95 -0.49 9.62 -4.11
N LEU A 96 -0.03 8.70 -3.27
CA LEU A 96 1.32 8.14 -3.35
C LEU A 96 1.59 7.50 -4.71
N PHE A 97 0.62 6.76 -5.26
CA PHE A 97 0.74 6.18 -6.60
C PHE A 97 1.05 7.23 -7.67
N PHE A 98 0.40 8.39 -7.66
CA PHE A 98 0.71 9.46 -8.60
C PHE A 98 2.09 10.07 -8.36
N VAL A 99 2.54 10.17 -7.11
CA VAL A 99 3.89 10.64 -6.79
C VAL A 99 4.94 9.67 -7.34
N HIS A 100 4.74 8.36 -7.19
CA HIS A 100 5.56 7.31 -7.80
C HIS A 100 5.62 7.44 -9.32
N LEU A 101 4.46 7.57 -9.97
CA LEU A 101 4.40 7.76 -11.42
C LEU A 101 5.15 9.01 -11.88
N TYR A 102 4.99 10.13 -11.14
CA TYR A 102 5.65 11.39 -11.46
C TYR A 102 7.18 11.27 -11.43
N TRP A 103 7.76 10.74 -10.36
CA TRP A 103 9.22 10.62 -10.31
C TRP A 103 9.74 9.52 -11.24
N LEU A 104 8.99 8.44 -11.47
CA LEU A 104 9.39 7.38 -12.39
C LEU A 104 9.44 7.94 -13.81
N TRP A 105 8.45 8.73 -14.19
CA TRP A 105 8.46 9.46 -15.44
C TRP A 105 9.69 10.38 -15.52
N MET A 106 9.91 11.26 -14.55
CA MET A 106 11.07 12.17 -14.51
C MET A 106 12.42 11.45 -14.61
N SER A 107 12.58 10.31 -13.91
CA SER A 107 13.82 9.52 -13.92
C SER A 107 14.17 8.93 -15.29
N ASN A 108 13.18 8.70 -16.16
CA ASN A 108 13.41 8.19 -17.51
C ASN A 108 13.90 9.27 -18.51
N TYR A 109 13.71 10.55 -18.21
CA TYR A 109 14.15 11.67 -19.08
C TYR A 109 15.47 12.32 -18.65
N SER A 110 16.09 11.85 -17.57
CA SER A 110 17.31 12.45 -16.99
C SER A 110 18.61 11.77 -17.49
N PHE A 111 18.60 11.19 -18.69
CA PHE A 111 19.79 10.64 -19.36
C PHE A 111 20.36 11.59 -20.40
#